data_AF-A0AAD8IV78-F1
#
_entry.id   AF-A0AAD8IV78-F1
#
_cell.length_a   1.000
_cell.length_b   1.000
_cell.length_c   1.000
_cell.angle_alpha   90.00
_cell.angle_beta   90.00
_cell.angle_gamma   90.00
#
_symmetry.space_group_name_H-M   'P 1'
#
loop_
_entity.id
_entity.type
_entity.pdbx_description
1 polymer ?
#
loop_
_entity_poly.entity_id
_entity_poly.type
_entity_poly.pdbx_seq_one_letter_code
_entity_poly.pdbx_strand_id
1 'polypeptide(L)'
;MDSCGLICEKFVKLISRKDIDMNEMTLSSDFCFKYSNRLPGTFHLIVRTGYRLPLYFNKVRPILNGVYCLFRDFGLKGGEMLLFEYFGREDINVYIIGINGSEVEYPHVIHHLQTCHPRRVTVSNGGWRFALFVDATVGFDDEIRG
;
A
#
# COMPACT_ATOMS: atom_id res chain seq x y z
N MET A 1 0.90 -24.60 -1.82
CA MET A 1 1.25 -23.32 -2.48
C MET A 1 2.74 -23.19 -2.33
N ASP A 2 3.48 -23.41 -3.41
CA ASP A 2 4.94 -23.41 -3.39
C ASP A 2 5.45 -22.03 -2.97
N SER A 3 6.11 -22.02 -1.82
CA SER A 3 6.88 -20.90 -1.31
C SER A 3 8.10 -20.71 -2.21
N CYS A 4 7.92 -20.16 -3.41
CA CYS A 4 9.04 -19.53 -4.11
C CYS A 4 9.61 -18.53 -3.10
N GLY A 5 10.87 -18.72 -2.69
CA GLY A 5 11.59 -17.92 -1.68
C GLY A 5 11.85 -16.47 -2.08
N LEU A 6 10.88 -15.84 -2.74
CA LEU A 6 10.83 -14.42 -3.01
C LEU A 6 10.49 -13.72 -1.69
N ILE A 7 11.50 -13.06 -1.12
CA ILE A 7 11.29 -12.12 -0.02
C ILE A 7 10.42 -10.98 -0.58
N CYS A 8 9.15 -10.95 -0.17
CA CYS A 8 8.27 -9.83 -0.41
C CYS A 8 8.69 -8.69 0.51
N GLU A 9 9.18 -7.59 -0.05
CA GLU A 9 9.40 -6.39 0.74
C GLU A 9 8.05 -5.79 1.11
N LYS A 10 7.89 -5.40 2.37
CA LYS A 10 6.69 -4.74 2.85
C LYS A 10 7.04 -3.47 3.56
N PHE A 11 6.29 -2.41 3.30
CA PHE A 11 6.42 -1.16 4.03
C PHE A 11 5.05 -0.50 4.15
N VAL A 12 4.91 0.33 5.17
CA VAL A 12 3.66 1.04 5.46
C VAL A 12 3.89 2.53 5.34
N LYS A 13 2.91 3.25 4.79
CA LYS A 13 2.85 4.71 4.84
C LYS A 13 1.56 5.15 5.51
N LEU A 14 1.67 5.92 6.59
CA LEU A 14 0.54 6.64 7.17
C LEU A 14 0.18 7.81 6.26
N ILE A 15 -1.09 7.92 5.90
CA ILE A 15 -1.60 9.00 5.06
C ILE A 15 -2.14 10.10 5.95
N SER A 16 -1.54 11.28 5.93
CA SER A 16 -2.04 12.43 6.67
C SER A 16 -3.16 13.13 5.89
N ARG A 17 -3.92 14.00 6.56
CA ARG A 17 -4.91 14.85 5.89
C ARG A 17 -4.31 15.71 4.78
N LYS A 18 -3.05 16.13 4.93
CA LYS A 18 -2.36 16.93 3.91
C LYS A 18 -2.00 16.11 2.67
N ASP A 19 -1.74 14.81 2.84
CA ASP A 19 -1.38 13.94 1.73
C ASP A 19 -2.56 13.69 0.77
N ILE A 20 -3.79 13.70 1.29
CA ILE A 20 -5.01 13.44 0.51
C ILE A 20 -5.21 14.42 -0.65
N ASP A 21 -4.75 15.66 -0.49
CA ASP A 21 -4.86 16.71 -1.51
C ASP A 21 -3.66 16.73 -2.47
N MET A 22 -2.65 15.89 -2.24
CA MET A 22 -1.44 15.83 -3.06
C MET A 22 -1.56 14.77 -4.14
N ASN A 23 -1.10 15.11 -5.35
CA ASN A 23 -0.92 14.14 -6.43
C ASN A 23 0.44 13.42 -6.39
N GLU A 24 1.23 13.74 -5.37
CA GLU A 24 2.58 13.23 -5.15
C GLU A 24 2.67 12.49 -3.82
N MET A 25 3.45 11.42 -3.81
CA MET A 25 3.75 10.66 -2.59
C MET A 25 5.20 10.22 -2.57
N THR A 26 5.89 10.53 -1.49
CA THR A 26 7.25 9.99 -1.25
C THR A 26 7.19 8.51 -0.88
N LEU A 27 8.10 7.73 -1.43
CA LEU A 27 8.36 6.37 -0.97
C LEU A 27 9.38 6.37 0.17
N SER A 28 9.41 5.29 0.95
CA SER A 28 10.42 5.11 2.00
C SER A 28 11.83 5.18 1.41
N SER A 29 12.74 5.87 2.10
CA SER A 29 14.15 5.96 1.73
C SER A 29 14.79 4.59 1.61
N ASP A 30 14.49 3.70 2.55
CA ASP A 30 15.09 2.36 2.61
C ASP A 30 14.62 1.50 1.44
N PHE A 31 13.32 1.61 1.13
CA PHE A 31 12.75 0.96 -0.04
C PHE A 31 13.40 1.49 -1.34
N CYS A 32 13.53 2.80 -1.48
CA CYS A 32 14.13 3.40 -2.67
C CYS A 32 15.61 3.05 -2.80
N PHE A 33 16.36 3.03 -1.70
CA PHE A 33 17.76 2.64 -1.69
C PHE A 33 17.94 1.22 -2.24
N LYS A 34 17.06 0.29 -1.87
CA LYS A 34 17.16 -1.12 -2.26
C LYS A 34 16.57 -1.42 -3.65
N TYR A 35 15.52 -0.72 -4.06
CA TYR A 35 14.71 -1.13 -5.22
C TYR A 35 14.49 -0.07 -6.30
N SER A 36 14.88 1.20 -6.11
CA SER A 36 14.62 2.27 -7.11
C SER A 36 15.16 1.95 -8.51
N ASN A 37 16.31 1.28 -8.59
CA ASN A 37 16.92 0.87 -9.86
C ASN A 37 16.09 -0.19 -10.61
N ARG A 38 15.32 -1.00 -9.88
CA ARG A 38 14.48 -2.07 -10.44
C ARG A 38 13.08 -1.59 -10.83
N LEU A 39 12.63 -0.47 -10.25
CA LEU A 39 11.38 0.13 -10.64
C LEU A 39 11.48 0.77 -12.04
N PRO A 40 10.54 0.49 -12.94
CA PRO A 40 10.45 1.22 -14.20
C PRO A 40 9.99 2.68 -13.93
N GLY A 41 10.15 3.57 -14.91
CA GLY A 41 9.68 4.95 -14.80
C GLY A 41 8.15 5.06 -14.67
N THR A 42 7.42 4.05 -15.14
CA THR A 42 5.97 3.92 -15.03
C THR A 42 5.63 2.50 -14.59
N PHE A 43 4.77 2.36 -13.57
CA PHE A 43 4.25 1.07 -13.10
C PHE A 43 2.85 1.24 -12.52
N HIS A 44 2.21 0.15 -12.09
CA HIS A 44 0.90 0.19 -11.45
C HIS A 44 0.97 -0.06 -9.94
N LEU A 45 0.20 0.71 -9.18
CA LEU A 45 -0.31 0.23 -7.89
C LEU A 45 -1.51 -0.67 -8.13
N ILE A 46 -1.46 -1.86 -7.56
CA ILE A 46 -2.52 -2.85 -7.67
C ILE A 46 -3.20 -3.00 -6.31
N VAL A 47 -4.46 -2.58 -6.24
CA VAL A 47 -5.31 -2.86 -5.10
C VAL A 47 -5.89 -4.25 -5.25
N ARG A 48 -6.20 -4.91 -4.13
CA ARG A 48 -6.69 -6.27 -4.08
C ARG A 48 -7.94 -6.56 -4.90
N THR A 49 -8.79 -5.55 -5.12
CA THR A 49 -9.94 -5.62 -6.02
C THR A 49 -9.56 -5.80 -7.49
N GLY A 50 -8.27 -5.74 -7.84
CA GLY A 50 -7.80 -5.66 -9.22
C GLY A 50 -7.87 -4.25 -9.79
N TYR A 51 -8.20 -3.24 -8.98
CA TYR A 51 -8.00 -1.84 -9.34
C TYR A 51 -6.50 -1.60 -9.57
N ARG A 52 -6.16 -0.98 -10.70
CA ARG A 52 -4.80 -0.72 -11.18
C ARG A 52 -4.68 0.77 -11.46
N LEU A 53 -3.83 1.42 -10.69
CA LEU A 53 -3.52 2.84 -10.85
C LEU A 53 -2.15 2.98 -11.52
N PRO A 54 -2.07 3.44 -12.77
CA PRO A 54 -0.78 3.78 -13.37
C PRO A 54 -0.17 4.99 -12.66
N LEU A 55 1.11 4.88 -12.31
CA LEU A 55 1.89 5.93 -11.65
C LEU A 55 3.18 6.20 -12.40
N TYR A 56 3.66 7.44 -12.28
CA TYR A 56 4.99 7.83 -12.72
C TYR A 56 5.95 7.94 -11.52
N PHE A 57 7.08 7.24 -11.59
CA PHE A 57 8.10 7.25 -10.56
C PHE A 57 9.30 8.07 -10.99
N ASN A 58 9.55 9.15 -10.24
CA ASN A 58 10.73 9.95 -10.42
C ASN A 58 11.92 9.30 -9.69
N LYS A 59 12.92 8.84 -10.44
CA LYS A 59 14.12 8.19 -9.87
C LYS A 59 15.09 9.16 -9.21
N VAL A 60 15.08 10.43 -9.61
CA VAL A 60 15.96 11.48 -9.07
C VAL A 60 15.44 11.96 -7.72
N ARG A 61 14.12 12.14 -7.61
CA ARG A 61 13.41 12.47 -6.38
C ARG A 61 12.40 11.35 -6.13
N PRO A 62 12.56 10.48 -5.11
CA PRO A 62 11.78 9.24 -4.93
C PRO A 62 10.30 9.49 -4.62
N ILE A 63 9.58 9.96 -5.64
CA ILE A 63 8.23 10.49 -5.60
C ILE A 63 7.41 9.75 -6.65
N LEU A 64 6.25 9.27 -6.22
CA LEU A 64 5.20 8.74 -7.06
C LEU A 64 4.23 9.86 -7.44
N ASN A 65 3.95 9.99 -8.72
CA ASN A 65 3.00 10.95 -9.27
C ASN A 65 1.76 10.21 -9.78
N GLY A 66 0.58 10.78 -9.55
CA GLY A 66 -0.72 10.19 -9.95
C GLY A 66 -1.50 9.56 -8.79
N VAL A 67 -0.98 9.63 -7.56
CA VAL A 67 -1.57 8.95 -6.39
C VAL A 67 -2.91 9.53 -5.95
N TYR A 68 -3.25 10.76 -6.36
CA TYR A 68 -4.48 11.42 -5.96
C TYR A 68 -5.74 10.62 -6.33
N CYS A 69 -5.71 9.91 -7.47
CA CYS A 69 -6.82 9.06 -7.88
C CYS A 69 -7.09 7.95 -6.87
N LEU A 70 -6.05 7.37 -6.24
CA LEU A 70 -6.23 6.38 -5.18
C LEU A 70 -7.00 6.98 -4.00
N PHE A 71 -6.61 8.17 -3.55
CA PHE A 71 -7.26 8.82 -2.40
C PHE A 71 -8.71 9.15 -2.69
N ARG A 72 -8.98 9.76 -3.85
CA ARG A 72 -10.32 10.14 -4.28
C ARG A 72 -11.22 8.92 -4.50
N ASP A 73 -10.75 7.94 -5.26
CA ASP A 73 -11.55 6.79 -5.69
C ASP A 73 -11.92 5.89 -4.50
N PHE A 74 -11.05 5.80 -3.48
CA PHE A 74 -11.32 5.03 -2.25
C PHE A 74 -11.84 5.88 -1.08
N GLY A 75 -12.07 7.18 -1.29
CA GLY A 75 -12.65 8.08 -0.30
C GLY A 75 -11.81 8.26 0.97
N LEU A 76 -10.48 8.23 0.84
CA LEU A 76 -9.55 8.36 1.97
C LEU A 76 -9.58 9.77 2.55
N LYS A 77 -9.53 9.89 3.89
CA LYS A 77 -9.69 11.16 4.61
C LYS A 77 -8.45 11.59 5.40
N GLY A 78 -7.44 10.72 5.46
CA GLY A 78 -6.27 10.86 6.31
C GLY A 78 -6.47 10.17 7.66
N GLY A 79 -5.41 9.52 8.13
CA GLY A 79 -5.39 8.60 9.26
C GLY A 79 -5.33 7.13 8.83
N GLU A 80 -5.73 6.82 7.60
CA GLU A 80 -5.56 5.50 7.01
C GLU A 80 -4.09 5.22 6.66
N MET A 81 -3.75 3.94 6.50
CA MET A 81 -2.42 3.51 6.07
C MET A 81 -2.48 2.79 4.73
N LEU A 82 -1.43 2.98 3.94
CA LEU A 82 -1.17 2.16 2.77
C LEU A 82 -0.07 1.15 3.11
N LEU A 83 -0.42 -0.14 3.06
CA LEU A 83 0.52 -1.25 3.16
C LEU A 83 0.94 -1.65 1.75
N PHE A 84 2.21 -1.52 1.43
CA PHE A 84 2.78 -1.89 0.14
C PHE A 84 3.43 -3.27 0.23
N GLU A 85 3.24 -4.09 -0.80
CA GLU A 85 3.92 -5.37 -0.99
C GLU A 85 4.62 -5.37 -2.35
N TYR A 86 5.95 -5.50 -2.33
CA TYR A 86 6.78 -5.53 -3.53
C TYR A 86 7.53 -6.86 -3.65
N PHE A 87 7.31 -7.54 -4.78
CA PHE A 87 7.88 -8.86 -5.06
C PHE A 87 9.13 -8.82 -5.95
N GLY A 88 9.78 -7.65 -6.08
CA GLY A 88 10.95 -7.50 -6.96
C GLY A 88 10.62 -7.45 -8.46
N ARG A 89 9.34 -7.23 -8.82
CA ARG A 89 8.85 -7.17 -10.21
C ARG A 89 8.55 -5.72 -10.63
N GLU A 90 7.71 -5.51 -11.64
CA GLU A 90 7.35 -4.19 -12.15
C GLU A 90 6.30 -3.49 -11.27
N ASP A 91 5.17 -4.16 -11.01
CA ASP A 91 4.05 -3.57 -10.25
C ASP A 91 4.19 -3.77 -8.74
N ILE A 92 3.53 -2.90 -7.97
CA ILE A 92 3.49 -2.94 -6.50
C ILE A 92 2.05 -3.17 -6.04
N ASN A 93 1.84 -4.15 -5.15
CA ASN A 93 0.52 -4.35 -4.53
C ASN A 93 0.34 -3.36 -3.37
N VAL A 94 -0.86 -2.83 -3.20
CA VAL A 94 -1.20 -1.93 -2.10
C VAL A 94 -2.51 -2.36 -1.43
N TYR A 95 -2.49 -2.34 -0.10
CA TYR A 95 -3.65 -2.59 0.74
C TYR A 95 -3.95 -1.33 1.55
N ILE A 96 -5.24 -1.04 1.73
CA ILE A 96 -5.69 0.13 2.47
C ILE A 96 -6.12 -0.36 3.84
N ILE A 97 -5.43 0.10 4.86
CA ILE A 97 -5.73 -0.22 6.26
C ILE A 97 -6.43 0.99 6.87
N GLY A 98 -7.63 0.77 7.39
CA GLY A 98 -8.40 1.80 8.06
C GLY A 98 -7.77 2.25 9.37
N ILE A 99 -8.32 3.31 9.95
CA ILE A 99 -7.87 3.90 11.22
C ILE A 99 -7.96 2.88 12.37
N ASN A 100 -8.85 1.89 12.25
CA ASN A 100 -9.00 0.78 13.20
C ASN A 100 -7.91 -0.31 13.06
N GLY A 101 -6.91 -0.11 12.20
CA GLY A 101 -5.81 -1.07 11.97
C GLY A 101 -6.19 -2.29 11.13
N SER A 102 -7.41 -2.35 10.60
CA SER A 102 -7.89 -3.44 9.74
C SER A 102 -7.99 -3.02 8.28
N GLU A 103 -7.76 -3.94 7.33
CA GLU A 103 -8.02 -3.71 5.90
C GLU A 103 -9.46 -3.20 5.72
N VAL A 104 -9.64 -2.18 4.87
CA VAL A 104 -10.97 -1.60 4.63
C VAL A 104 -11.82 -2.54 3.78
N GLU A 105 -13.14 -2.43 3.94
CA GLU A 105 -14.05 -2.98 2.94
C GLU A 105 -13.98 -2.12 1.67
N TYR A 106 -13.44 -2.71 0.60
CA TYR A 106 -13.22 -1.95 -0.63
C TYR A 106 -14.54 -1.62 -1.34
N PRO A 107 -14.75 -0.35 -1.74
CA PRO A 107 -15.89 0.02 -2.57
C PRO A 107 -15.75 -0.58 -3.97
N HIS A 108 -16.88 -0.76 -4.66
CA HIS A 108 -16.92 -1.20 -6.05
C HIS A 108 -16.54 -0.06 -7.00
N VAL A 109 -15.23 0.22 -7.09
CA VAL A 109 -14.69 1.29 -7.93
C VAL A 109 -13.77 0.71 -9.00
N ILE A 110 -13.87 1.27 -10.21
CA ILE A 110 -13.03 0.94 -11.36
C ILE A 110 -12.31 2.23 -11.74
N HIS A 111 -10.99 2.19 -11.86
CA HIS A 111 -10.28 3.35 -12.37
C HIS A 111 -10.75 3.63 -13.80
N HIS A 112 -11.02 4.88 -14.15
CA HIS A 112 -11.56 5.24 -15.47
C HIS A 112 -10.69 4.82 -16.67
N LEU A 113 -9.39 4.57 -16.46
CA LEU A 113 -8.47 4.04 -17.48
C LEU A 113 -8.41 2.51 -17.53
N GLN A 114 -9.12 1.79 -16.66
CA GLN A 114 -9.13 0.33 -16.65
C GLN A 114 -10.25 -0.23 -17.50
N THR A 115 -9.92 -1.31 -18.22
CA THR A 115 -10.87 -2.09 -19.04
C THR A 115 -11.33 -3.38 -18.36
N CYS A 116 -10.72 -3.76 -17.22
CA CYS A 116 -11.03 -4.98 -16.49
C CYS A 116 -12.09 -4.76 -15.40
N HIS A 117 -12.92 -5.78 -15.18
CA HIS A 117 -13.94 -5.76 -14.13
C HIS A 117 -13.30 -5.91 -12.74
N PRO A 118 -13.82 -5.20 -11.72
CA PRO A 118 -13.31 -5.29 -10.36
C PRO A 118 -13.69 -6.66 -9.78
N ARG A 119 -12.77 -7.24 -9.02
CA ARG A 119 -12.94 -8.50 -8.32
C ARG A 119 -13.50 -8.25 -6.93
N ARG A 120 -14.45 -9.08 -6.51
CA ARG A 120 -14.94 -9.07 -5.12
C ARG A 120 -13.85 -9.61 -4.20
N VAL A 121 -13.46 -8.83 -3.20
CA VAL A 121 -12.51 -9.25 -2.17
C VAL A 121 -13.25 -10.12 -1.16
N THR A 122 -12.69 -11.30 -0.85
CA THR A 122 -13.24 -12.26 0.11
C THR A 122 -12.11 -12.81 0.98
N VAL A 123 -12.44 -13.30 2.17
CA VAL A 123 -11.45 -13.86 3.13
C VAL A 123 -10.66 -15.02 2.50
N SER A 124 -11.28 -15.84 1.65
CA SER A 124 -10.64 -16.96 0.96
C SER A 124 -9.56 -16.52 -0.04
N ASN A 125 -9.57 -15.27 -0.50
CA ASN A 125 -8.59 -14.73 -1.44
C ASN A 125 -7.31 -14.23 -0.74
N GLY A 126 -6.80 -14.96 0.25
CA GLY A 126 -5.54 -14.65 0.94
C GLY A 126 -5.63 -13.93 2.30
N GLY A 127 -6.82 -13.90 2.93
CA GLY A 127 -7.02 -13.37 4.30
C GLY A 127 -6.99 -11.84 4.41
N TRP A 128 -7.49 -11.27 5.52
CA TRP A 128 -7.45 -9.82 5.73
C TRP A 128 -6.08 -9.37 6.23
N ARG A 129 -5.66 -8.17 5.83
CA ARG A 129 -4.45 -7.52 6.33
C ARG A 129 -4.78 -6.66 7.55
N PHE A 130 -3.83 -6.61 8.47
CA PHE A 130 -3.92 -5.81 9.68
C PHE A 130 -2.58 -5.14 9.92
N ALA A 131 -2.59 -3.93 10.47
CA ALA A 131 -1.40 -3.22 10.89
C ALA A 131 -1.60 -2.68 12.31
N LEU A 132 -0.64 -2.97 13.18
CA LEU A 132 -0.59 -2.47 14.55
C LEU A 132 0.68 -1.62 14.69
N PHE A 133 0.54 -0.40 15.22
CA PHE A 133 1.68 0.37 15.67
C PHE A 133 1.95 0.01 17.13
N VAL A 134 3.12 -0.54 17.38
CA VAL A 134 3.64 -0.69 18.73
C VAL A 134 4.57 0.49 18.96
N ASP A 135 4.21 1.36 19.89
CA ASP A 135 5.09 2.44 20.31
C ASP A 135 6.24 1.82 21.11
N ALA A 136 7.48 1.92 20.60
CA ALA A 136 8.66 1.35 21.23
C ALA A 136 9.03 2.06 22.56
N THR A 137 8.30 3.11 22.95
CA THR A 137 8.46 3.80 24.23
C THR A 137 7.69 3.16 25.38
N VAL A 138 6.75 2.25 25.08
CA VAL A 138 6.07 1.45 26.11
C VAL A 138 6.88 0.16 26.30
N GLY A 139 7.76 0.18 27.29
CA GLY A 139 8.47 -1.03 27.74
C GLY A 139 7.45 -2.13 28.02
N PHE A 140 7.63 -3.27 27.37
CA PHE A 140 6.91 -4.49 27.76
C PHE A 140 7.52 -4.97 29.08
N ASP A 141 6.98 -4.50 30.20
CA ASP A 141 7.06 -5.27 31.44
C ASP A 141 6.12 -6.46 31.31
N ASP A 142 6.58 -7.49 30.60
CA ASP A 142 6.02 -8.83 30.70
C ASP A 142 6.35 -9.39 32.10
N GLU A 143 5.66 -8.90 33.13
CA GLU A 143 5.59 -9.62 34.41
C GLU A 143 4.51 -10.70 34.29
N ILE A 144 4.91 -11.87 33.77
CA ILE A 144 4.11 -13.10 33.96
C ILE A 144 4.19 -13.42 35.45
N ARG A 145 3.15 -13.01 36.19
CA ARG A 145 2.93 -13.50 37.56
C ARG A 145 2.40 -14.92 37.47
N GLY A 146 3.24 -15.87 37.90
CA GLY A 146 2.87 -17.27 38.14
C GLY A 146 2.02 -17.45 39.39
#